data_AF-A0A1A8E8M4-F1
#
_entry.id   AF-A0A1A8E8M4-F1
#
_cell.length_a   1.000
_cell.length_b   1.000
_cell.length_c   1.000
_cell.angle_alpha   90.00
_cell.angle_beta   90.00
_cell.angle_gamma   90.00
#
_symmetry.space_group_name_H-M   'P 1'
#
loop_
_entity.id
_entity.type
_entity.pdbx_description
1 polymer ?
#
loop_
_entity_poly.entity_id
_entity_poly.type
_entity_poly.pdbx_seq_one_letter_code
_entity_poly.pdbx_strand_id
1 'polypeptide(L)'
;MSAAEDDTELRDLLIQNLENSGVLNKLKAEMRAAVFLAMEDQDRLENKSPLVNENLNKCLNSKDGRLVASLIMDFLQVFNLDFSLAVFQPEINSLNGLDSRDLVCRELGLSDSEQNQNSPLLLELIRRNRHGDKQAVPTKVPKELSQEQMADARKWFEFYDKDQSGSVSTEVLTSVFSDLFPNMNK
;
A
#
# COMPACT_ATOMS: atom_id res chain seq x y z
N MET A 1 36.45 35.33 -25.05
CA MET A 1 35.10 34.89 -24.69
C MET A 1 34.15 35.84 -25.37
N SER A 2 33.50 35.36 -26.43
CA SER A 2 32.53 36.14 -27.20
C SER A 2 31.19 36.14 -26.47
N ALA A 3 30.40 37.21 -26.59
CA ALA A 3 29.07 37.32 -25.97
C ALA A 3 28.11 36.16 -26.31
N ALA A 4 28.35 35.41 -27.39
CA ALA A 4 27.58 34.22 -27.77
C ALA A 4 27.95 32.95 -26.97
N GLU A 5 29.18 32.83 -26.47
CA GLU A 5 29.60 31.72 -25.60
C GLU A 5 28.99 31.88 -24.21
N ASP A 6 29.04 33.09 -23.65
CA ASP A 6 28.45 33.40 -22.34
C ASP A 6 26.91 33.19 -22.33
N ASP A 7 26.21 33.50 -23.44
CA ASP A 7 24.77 33.28 -23.58
C ASP A 7 24.40 31.78 -23.66
N THR A 8 25.28 30.97 -24.26
CA THR A 8 25.11 29.51 -24.35
C THR A 8 25.34 28.86 -22.98
N GLU A 9 26.40 29.26 -22.27
CA GLU A 9 26.67 28.79 -20.91
C GLU A 9 25.56 29.16 -19.93
N LEU A 10 25.01 30.38 -20.04
CA LEU A 10 23.88 30.83 -19.22
C LEU A 10 22.63 29.99 -19.51
N ARG A 11 22.36 29.69 -20.78
CA ARG A 11 21.24 28.85 -21.20
C ARG A 11 21.36 27.43 -20.65
N ASP A 12 22.54 26.82 -20.74
CA ASP A 12 22.78 25.46 -20.25
C ASP A 12 22.66 25.41 -18.72
N LEU A 13 23.15 26.42 -18.01
CA LEU A 13 22.99 26.55 -16.56
C LEU A 13 21.50 26.69 -16.16
N LEU A 14 20.72 27.47 -16.91
CA LEU A 14 19.28 27.60 -16.70
C LEU A 14 18.55 26.26 -16.95
N ILE A 15 18.92 25.53 -18.01
CA ILE A 15 18.37 24.19 -18.29
C ILE A 15 18.67 23.25 -17.14
N GLN A 16 19.93 23.16 -16.67
CA GLN A 16 20.29 22.32 -15.53
C GLN A 16 19.54 22.70 -14.25
N ASN A 17 19.35 23.99 -13.98
CA ASN A 17 18.60 24.44 -12.82
C ASN A 17 17.11 24.07 -12.92
N LEU A 18 16.51 24.22 -14.10
CA LEU A 18 15.13 23.81 -14.37
C LEU A 18 14.95 22.28 -14.33
N GLU A 19 15.98 21.50 -14.69
CA GLU A 19 15.99 20.04 -14.53
C GLU A 19 16.10 19.63 -13.05
N ASN A 20 17.03 20.23 -12.31
CA ASN A 20 17.25 19.95 -10.89
C ASN A 20 16.06 20.34 -10.00
N SER A 21 15.35 21.43 -10.36
CA SER A 21 14.11 21.84 -9.69
C SER A 21 12.89 21.02 -10.10
N GLY A 22 13.01 20.13 -11.10
CA GLY A 22 11.92 19.29 -11.61
C GLY A 22 10.91 20.02 -12.50
N VAL A 23 11.01 21.36 -12.62
CA VAL A 23 10.11 22.19 -13.43
C VAL A 23 10.17 21.79 -14.90
N LEU A 24 11.36 21.49 -15.43
CA LEU A 24 11.50 21.07 -16.82
C LEU A 24 10.86 19.70 -17.07
N ASN A 25 10.98 18.76 -16.13
CA ASN A 25 10.36 17.44 -16.22
C ASN A 25 8.84 17.53 -16.15
N LYS A 26 8.31 18.43 -15.31
CA LYS A 26 6.89 18.77 -15.25
C LYS A 26 6.38 19.28 -16.61
N LEU A 27 7.07 20.27 -17.19
CA LEU A 27 6.70 20.84 -18.49
C LEU A 27 6.80 19.80 -19.63
N LYS A 28 7.83 18.96 -19.64
CA LYS A 28 7.98 17.87 -20.60
C LYS A 28 6.82 16.86 -20.48
N ALA A 29 6.41 16.51 -19.26
CA ALA A 29 5.28 15.62 -19.02
C ALA A 29 3.94 16.26 -19.46
N GLU A 30 3.75 17.54 -19.15
CA GLU A 30 2.59 18.33 -19.58
C GLU A 30 2.50 18.41 -21.11
N MET A 31 3.62 18.67 -21.79
CA MET A 31 3.67 18.64 -23.26
C MET A 31 3.33 17.25 -23.81
N ARG A 32 3.87 16.18 -23.23
CA ARG A 32 3.55 14.81 -23.66
C ARG A 32 2.06 14.50 -23.47
N ALA A 33 1.48 14.90 -22.34
CA ALA A 33 0.06 14.72 -22.06
C ALA A 33 -0.81 15.57 -23.01
N ALA A 34 -0.47 16.84 -23.23
CA ALA A 34 -1.21 17.73 -24.13
C ALA A 34 -1.16 17.26 -25.59
N VAL A 35 0.01 16.77 -26.04
CA VAL A 35 0.14 16.16 -27.37
C VAL A 35 -0.69 14.88 -27.46
N PHE A 36 -0.67 14.04 -26.43
CA PHE A 36 -1.48 12.82 -26.39
C PHE A 36 -2.99 13.14 -26.47
N LEU A 37 -3.48 14.08 -25.66
CA LEU A 37 -4.87 14.53 -25.68
C LEU A 37 -5.27 15.14 -27.04
N ALA A 38 -4.41 15.96 -27.63
CA ALA A 38 -4.66 16.56 -28.94
C ALA A 38 -4.70 15.51 -30.07
N MET A 39 -3.88 14.47 -29.97
CA MET A 39 -3.91 13.32 -30.90
C MET A 39 -5.16 12.46 -30.68
N GLU A 40 -5.57 12.22 -29.44
CA GLU A 40 -6.78 11.46 -29.10
C GLU A 40 -8.06 12.15 -29.59
N ASP A 41 -8.18 13.48 -29.44
CA ASP A 41 -9.31 14.25 -29.98
C ASP A 41 -9.38 14.20 -31.52
N GLN A 42 -8.25 14.01 -32.20
CA GLN A 42 -8.19 13.83 -33.64
C GLN A 42 -8.50 12.38 -34.06
N ASP A 43 -8.09 11.38 -33.28
CA ASP A 43 -8.39 9.95 -33.50
C ASP A 43 -9.84 9.58 -33.11
N ARG A 44 -10.54 10.35 -32.26
CA ARG A 44 -11.98 10.13 -31.98
C ARG A 44 -12.88 10.30 -33.20
N LEU A 45 -12.40 10.96 -34.26
CA LEU A 45 -13.09 11.07 -35.56
C LEU A 45 -12.84 9.86 -36.48
N GLU A 46 -11.78 9.09 -36.25
CA GLU A 46 -11.45 7.88 -37.00
C GLU A 46 -11.45 6.68 -36.04
N ASN A 47 -12.56 5.93 -35.98
CA ASN A 47 -12.72 4.68 -35.20
C ASN A 47 -11.56 3.67 -35.40
N LYS A 48 -10.41 3.90 -34.77
CA LYS A 48 -9.28 3.00 -34.73
C LYS A 48 -9.30 2.34 -33.36
N SER A 49 -9.26 1.02 -33.40
CA SER A 49 -9.24 0.15 -32.23
C SER A 49 -8.24 0.67 -31.19
N PRO A 50 -8.62 0.77 -29.91
CA PRO A 50 -7.69 1.16 -28.85
C PRO A 50 -6.43 0.29 -28.96
N LEU A 51 -5.25 0.87 -28.70
CA LEU A 51 -4.03 0.06 -28.51
C LEU A 51 -4.25 -0.79 -27.25
N VAL A 52 -4.90 -1.94 -27.41
CA VAL A 52 -5.26 -2.80 -26.29
C VAL A 52 -4.02 -3.59 -25.89
N ASN A 53 -3.49 -3.30 -24.72
CA ASN A 53 -2.51 -4.17 -24.09
C ASN A 53 -3.23 -5.42 -23.57
N GLU A 54 -3.19 -6.51 -24.34
CA GLU A 54 -3.85 -7.78 -24.01
C GLU A 54 -3.41 -8.35 -22.66
N ASN A 55 -2.14 -8.17 -22.27
CA ASN A 55 -1.65 -8.64 -20.98
C ASN A 55 -2.22 -7.83 -19.82
N LEU A 56 -2.30 -6.50 -20.00
CA LEU A 56 -2.94 -5.62 -19.04
C LEU A 56 -4.44 -5.95 -18.93
N ASN A 57 -5.13 -6.13 -20.05
CA ASN A 57 -6.55 -6.49 -20.08
C ASN A 57 -6.80 -7.81 -19.31
N LYS A 58 -5.98 -8.84 -19.53
CA LYS A 58 -6.03 -10.09 -18.76
C LYS A 58 -5.84 -9.85 -17.26
N CYS A 59 -4.89 -8.98 -16.87
CA CYS A 59 -4.66 -8.63 -15.47
C CYS A 59 -5.88 -7.94 -14.85
N LEU A 60 -6.43 -6.91 -15.51
CA LEU A 60 -7.58 -6.11 -15.03
C LEU A 60 -8.90 -6.91 -14.97
N ASN A 61 -8.99 -8.03 -15.69
CA ASN A 61 -10.12 -8.95 -15.56
C ASN A 61 -10.13 -9.70 -14.21
N SER A 62 -9.00 -9.79 -13.53
CA SER A 62 -8.91 -10.37 -12.17
C SER A 62 -9.19 -9.34 -11.09
N LYS A 63 -9.69 -9.80 -9.92
CA LYS A 63 -9.89 -8.92 -8.75
C LYS A 63 -8.56 -8.32 -8.28
N ASP A 64 -7.55 -9.17 -8.10
CA ASP A 64 -6.22 -8.74 -7.64
C ASP A 64 -5.58 -7.73 -8.60
N GLY A 65 -5.74 -7.91 -9.91
CA GLY A 65 -5.24 -6.97 -10.90
C GLY A 65 -5.91 -5.59 -10.83
N ARG A 66 -7.24 -5.55 -10.57
CA ARG A 66 -7.93 -4.28 -10.31
C ARG A 66 -7.47 -3.63 -9.01
N LEU A 67 -7.23 -4.41 -7.95
CA LEU A 67 -6.67 -3.89 -6.71
C LEU A 67 -5.30 -3.26 -6.95
N VAL A 68 -4.40 -3.92 -7.69
CA VAL A 68 -3.08 -3.38 -8.04
C VAL A 68 -3.21 -2.07 -8.81
N ALA A 69 -4.03 -2.04 -9.85
CA ALA A 69 -4.24 -0.83 -10.64
C ALA A 69 -4.84 0.33 -9.79
N SER A 70 -5.77 0.00 -8.89
CA SER A 70 -6.37 0.98 -7.96
C SER A 70 -5.35 1.51 -6.95
N LEU A 71 -4.44 0.67 -6.45
CA LEU A 71 -3.33 1.10 -5.58
C LEU A 71 -2.35 2.03 -6.29
N ILE A 72 -2.07 1.78 -7.58
CA ILE A 72 -1.24 2.68 -8.41
C ILE A 72 -1.96 4.01 -8.60
N MET A 73 -3.25 3.98 -8.96
CA MET A 73 -4.04 5.20 -9.14
C MET A 73 -4.11 6.05 -7.87
N ASP A 74 -4.33 5.40 -6.72
CA ASP A 74 -4.31 6.02 -5.40
C ASP A 74 -2.97 6.71 -5.10
N PHE A 75 -1.85 6.05 -5.40
CA PHE A 75 -0.52 6.62 -5.23
C PHE A 75 -0.33 7.90 -6.05
N LEU A 76 -0.73 7.87 -7.32
CA LEU A 76 -0.62 9.03 -8.20
C LEU A 76 -1.51 10.20 -7.72
N GLN A 77 -2.70 9.90 -7.20
CA GLN A 77 -3.64 10.90 -6.66
C GLN A 77 -3.12 11.56 -5.38
N VAL A 78 -2.63 10.77 -4.41
CA VAL A 78 -2.13 11.29 -3.12
C VAL A 78 -0.96 12.26 -3.31
N PHE A 79 -0.13 12.05 -4.32
CA PHE A 79 1.02 12.92 -4.62
C PHE A 79 0.77 13.95 -5.73
N ASN A 80 -0.48 14.13 -6.17
CA ASN A 80 -0.85 15.11 -7.19
C ASN A 80 -0.03 14.97 -8.50
N LEU A 81 0.17 13.73 -8.94
CA LEU A 81 0.88 13.42 -10.19
C LEU A 81 -0.09 13.50 -11.38
N ASP A 82 -0.70 14.66 -11.56
CA ASP A 82 -1.84 14.88 -12.47
C ASP A 82 -1.51 14.55 -13.93
N PHE A 83 -0.29 14.84 -14.40
CA PHE A 83 0.13 14.50 -15.77
C PHE A 83 0.29 13.00 -15.97
N SER A 84 0.79 12.29 -14.97
CA SER A 84 0.88 10.83 -15.01
C SER A 84 -0.51 10.22 -14.98
N LEU A 85 -1.44 10.76 -14.19
CA LEU A 85 -2.85 10.35 -14.20
C LEU A 85 -3.51 10.56 -15.55
N ALA A 86 -3.29 11.72 -16.18
CA ALA A 86 -3.87 12.06 -17.48
C ALA A 86 -3.44 11.12 -18.61
N VAL A 87 -2.28 10.48 -18.50
CA VAL A 87 -1.81 9.45 -19.44
C VAL A 87 -2.21 8.05 -18.98
N PHE A 88 -2.10 7.78 -17.68
CA PHE A 88 -2.35 6.45 -17.11
C PHE A 88 -3.82 6.02 -17.26
N GLN A 89 -4.77 6.91 -17.00
CA GLN A 89 -6.21 6.59 -17.09
C GLN A 89 -6.66 6.15 -18.50
N PRO A 90 -6.34 6.88 -19.58
CA PRO A 90 -6.65 6.41 -20.93
C PRO A 90 -5.80 5.19 -21.34
N GLU A 91 -4.53 5.11 -20.91
CA GLU A 91 -3.64 3.98 -21.24
C GLU A 91 -4.16 2.64 -20.70
N ILE A 92 -4.73 2.62 -19.49
CA ILE A 92 -5.30 1.38 -18.93
C ILE A 92 -6.65 1.00 -19.54
N ASN A 93 -7.33 1.94 -20.21
CA ASN A 93 -8.63 1.76 -20.87
C ASN A 93 -9.63 0.96 -20.02
N SER A 94 -9.71 1.24 -18.71
CA SER A 94 -10.62 0.53 -17.81
C SER A 94 -12.05 1.03 -18.00
N LEU A 95 -12.77 0.41 -18.94
CA LEU A 95 -14.17 0.71 -19.26
C LEU A 95 -15.12 0.63 -18.05
N ASN A 96 -14.76 -0.16 -17.03
CA ASN A 96 -15.57 -0.34 -15.83
C ASN A 96 -15.13 0.54 -14.65
N GLY A 97 -14.16 1.43 -14.84
CA GLY A 97 -13.54 2.19 -13.76
C GLY A 97 -12.66 1.30 -12.86
N LEU A 98 -11.84 1.94 -12.04
CA LEU A 98 -11.08 1.26 -10.99
C LEU A 98 -11.82 1.40 -9.65
N ASP A 99 -11.49 0.53 -8.70
CA ASP A 99 -12.16 0.52 -7.39
C ASP A 99 -11.81 1.78 -6.59
N SER A 100 -12.81 2.33 -5.91
CA SER A 100 -12.59 3.48 -5.02
C SER A 100 -11.64 3.12 -3.86
N ARG A 101 -10.92 4.11 -3.33
CA ARG A 101 -10.00 3.93 -2.20
C ARG A 101 -10.63 3.18 -1.02
N ASP A 102 -11.88 3.50 -0.67
CA ASP A 102 -12.60 2.86 0.44
C ASP A 102 -12.89 1.36 0.17
N LEU A 103 -13.25 1.02 -1.06
CA LEU A 103 -13.45 -0.38 -1.47
C LEU A 103 -12.13 -1.16 -1.41
N VAL A 104 -11.04 -0.57 -1.90
CA VAL A 104 -9.69 -1.16 -1.84
C VAL A 104 -9.26 -1.39 -0.40
N CYS A 105 -9.48 -0.42 0.50
CA CYS A 105 -9.19 -0.57 1.92
C CYS A 105 -9.95 -1.75 2.54
N ARG A 106 -11.24 -1.87 2.22
CA ARG A 106 -12.10 -2.94 2.71
C ARG A 106 -11.65 -4.31 2.18
N GLU A 107 -11.33 -4.43 0.90
CA GLU A 107 -10.87 -5.70 0.32
C GLU A 107 -9.51 -6.14 0.90
N LEU A 108 -8.63 -5.20 1.21
CA LEU A 108 -7.31 -5.48 1.80
C LEU A 108 -7.33 -5.57 3.34
N GLY A 109 -8.49 -5.35 3.97
CA GLY A 109 -8.66 -5.37 5.41
C GLY A 109 -7.78 -4.34 6.13
N LEU A 110 -7.66 -3.14 5.56
CA LEU A 110 -7.02 -1.99 6.18
C LEU A 110 -7.99 -1.34 7.17
N SER A 111 -7.50 -0.97 8.35
CA SER A 111 -8.28 -0.32 9.40
C SER A 111 -8.41 1.19 9.15
N ASP A 112 -9.41 1.84 9.74
CA ASP A 112 -9.61 3.30 9.61
C ASP A 112 -8.38 4.12 10.05
N SER A 113 -7.59 3.59 11.00
CA SER A 113 -6.32 4.21 11.44
C SER A 113 -5.22 4.18 10.37
N GLU A 114 -5.31 3.24 9.42
CA GLU A 114 -4.39 3.10 8.28
C GLU A 114 -4.90 3.92 7.07
N GLN A 115 -6.13 4.45 7.12
CA GLN A 115 -6.72 5.29 6.07
C GLN A 115 -6.26 6.76 6.19
N ASN A 116 -4.95 6.97 6.25
CA ASN A 116 -4.40 8.33 6.16
C ASN A 116 -4.51 8.84 4.72
N GLN A 117 -5.33 9.87 4.50
CA GLN A 117 -5.56 10.47 3.18
C GLN A 117 -4.31 11.14 2.58
N ASN A 118 -3.30 11.43 3.39
CA ASN A 118 -2.02 11.98 2.95
C ASN A 118 -0.96 10.90 2.65
N SER A 119 -1.33 9.62 2.75
CA SER A 119 -0.43 8.48 2.55
C SER A 119 -1.05 7.52 1.54
N PRO A 120 -0.30 7.07 0.52
CA PRO A 120 -0.85 6.12 -0.45
C PRO A 120 -1.02 4.74 0.19
N LEU A 121 -2.08 4.03 -0.19
CA LEU A 121 -2.40 2.71 0.37
C LEU A 121 -1.26 1.70 0.17
N LEU A 122 -0.52 1.81 -0.92
CA LEU A 122 0.66 0.97 -1.19
C LEU A 122 1.72 1.09 -0.09
N LEU A 123 1.90 2.28 0.50
CA LEU A 123 2.84 2.50 1.58
C LEU A 123 2.35 1.87 2.89
N GLU A 124 1.05 1.96 3.16
CA GLU A 124 0.44 1.33 4.34
C GLU A 124 0.54 -0.19 4.28
N LEU A 125 0.36 -0.80 3.10
CA LEU A 125 0.58 -2.24 2.92
C LEU A 125 2.03 -2.66 3.23
N ILE A 126 3.02 -1.86 2.81
CA ILE A 126 4.43 -2.13 3.11
C ILE A 126 4.71 -1.99 4.61
N ARG A 127 4.16 -0.95 5.26
CA ARG A 127 4.26 -0.75 6.72
C ARG A 127 3.64 -1.92 7.46
N ARG A 128 2.42 -2.31 7.09
CA ARG A 128 1.72 -3.47 7.66
C ARG A 128 2.52 -4.75 7.49
N ASN A 129 3.14 -4.99 6.33
CA ASN A 129 3.97 -6.19 6.12
C ASN A 129 5.24 -6.17 7.00
N ARG A 130 5.88 -5.01 7.17
CA ARG A 130 7.06 -4.86 8.05
C ARG A 130 6.73 -4.94 9.54
N HIS A 131 5.56 -4.47 9.94
CA HIS A 131 5.08 -4.49 11.33
C HIS A 131 4.22 -5.72 11.67
N GLY A 132 3.84 -6.50 10.65
CA GLY A 132 2.95 -7.67 10.73
C GLY A 132 3.54 -8.85 11.49
N ASP A 133 4.84 -8.83 11.80
CA ASP A 133 5.47 -9.78 12.72
C ASP A 133 5.28 -9.39 14.22
N LYS A 134 4.67 -8.23 14.51
CA LYS A 134 4.47 -7.72 15.88
C LYS A 134 3.01 -7.52 16.29
N GLN A 135 2.05 -7.66 15.38
CA GLN A 135 0.64 -7.28 15.62
C GLN A 135 -0.38 -8.41 15.49
N ALA A 136 0.02 -9.65 15.73
CA ALA A 136 -0.91 -10.76 15.97
C ALA A 136 -0.90 -11.22 17.44
N VAL A 137 -0.99 -10.28 18.38
CA VAL A 137 -1.62 -10.56 19.68
C VAL A 137 -2.63 -9.46 19.93
N PRO A 138 -3.94 -9.74 20.00
CA PRO A 138 -4.91 -8.77 20.46
C PRO A 138 -4.60 -8.49 21.93
N THR A 139 -3.81 -7.43 22.18
CA THR A 139 -3.47 -6.98 23.53
C THR A 139 -4.67 -6.24 24.09
N LYS A 140 -5.70 -7.00 24.46
CA LYS A 140 -6.61 -6.66 25.56
C LYS A 140 -6.17 -7.40 26.83
N VAL A 141 -4.88 -7.58 27.04
CA VAL A 141 -4.36 -8.02 28.34
C VAL A 141 -4.42 -6.81 29.25
N PRO A 142 -5.19 -6.82 30.35
CA PRO A 142 -5.18 -5.74 31.32
C PRO A 142 -3.74 -5.45 31.74
N LYS A 143 -3.37 -4.18 31.73
CA LYS A 143 -1.98 -3.73 31.93
C LYS A 143 -1.39 -4.11 33.30
N GLU A 144 -2.24 -4.53 34.23
CA GLU A 144 -1.88 -5.12 35.52
C GLU A 144 -2.83 -6.29 35.82
N LEU A 145 -2.29 -7.50 35.95
CA LEU A 145 -3.01 -8.66 36.47
C LEU A 145 -3.07 -8.54 37.99
N SER A 146 -4.21 -8.89 38.61
CA SER A 146 -4.32 -8.88 40.09
C SER A 146 -3.25 -9.80 40.70
N GLN A 147 -2.71 -9.43 41.88
CA GLN A 147 -1.74 -10.25 42.61
C GLN A 147 -2.23 -11.70 42.81
N GLU A 148 -3.54 -11.88 42.97
CA GLU A 148 -4.19 -13.18 43.12
C GLU A 148 -4.12 -14.00 41.82
N GLN A 149 -4.41 -13.38 40.67
CA GLN A 149 -4.30 -14.01 39.35
C GLN A 149 -2.86 -14.40 39.02
N MET A 150 -1.89 -13.57 39.41
CA MET A 150 -0.48 -13.88 39.21
C MET A 150 0.01 -15.00 40.15
N ALA A 151 -0.51 -15.06 41.38
CA ALA A 151 -0.21 -16.14 42.32
C ALA A 151 -0.77 -17.48 41.85
N ASP A 152 -2.01 -17.48 41.36
CA ASP A 152 -2.62 -18.66 40.78
C ASP A 152 -1.86 -19.13 39.54
N ALA A 153 -1.54 -18.23 38.60
CA ALA A 153 -0.76 -18.58 37.42
C ALA A 153 0.61 -19.19 37.76
N ARG A 154 1.31 -18.65 38.77
CA ARG A 154 2.58 -19.21 39.26
C ARG A 154 2.40 -20.59 39.89
N LYS A 155 1.37 -20.79 40.70
CA LYS A 155 1.05 -22.07 41.33
C LYS A 155 0.74 -23.16 40.30
N TRP A 156 -0.03 -22.84 39.28
CA TRP A 156 -0.32 -23.76 38.18
C TRP A 156 0.93 -24.05 37.35
N PHE A 157 1.76 -23.04 37.09
CA PHE A 157 3.04 -23.23 36.40
C PHE A 157 3.94 -24.22 37.17
N GLU A 158 4.13 -24.01 38.47
CA GLU A 158 4.93 -24.91 39.34
C GLU A 158 4.35 -26.34 39.40
N PHE A 159 3.03 -26.51 39.29
CA PHE A 159 2.41 -27.83 39.28
C PHE A 159 2.74 -28.63 38.01
N TYR A 160 2.88 -27.97 36.86
CA TYR A 160 3.21 -28.61 35.59
C TYR A 160 4.71 -28.64 35.28
N ASP A 161 5.50 -27.73 35.86
CA ASP A 161 6.98 -27.71 35.81
C ASP A 161 7.60 -28.74 36.78
N LYS A 162 7.24 -30.02 36.58
CA LYS A 162 7.64 -31.13 37.47
C LYS A 162 9.15 -31.37 37.51
N ASP A 163 9.85 -30.97 36.46
CA ASP A 163 11.30 -31.10 36.32
C ASP A 163 12.06 -29.83 36.75
N GLN A 164 11.35 -28.77 37.18
CA GLN A 164 11.92 -27.47 37.53
C GLN A 164 12.78 -26.90 36.40
N SER A 165 12.42 -27.22 35.15
CA SER A 165 13.14 -26.75 33.97
C SER A 165 12.86 -25.27 33.68
N GLY A 166 11.86 -24.68 34.35
CA GLY A 166 11.35 -23.36 34.02
C GLY A 166 10.56 -23.37 32.70
N SER A 167 10.08 -24.54 32.27
CA SER A 167 9.31 -24.72 31.04
C SER A 167 8.23 -25.80 31.22
N VAL A 168 7.15 -25.71 30.45
CA VAL A 168 6.09 -26.72 30.45
C VAL A 168 6.11 -27.46 29.12
N SER A 169 6.21 -28.79 29.17
CA SER A 169 6.19 -29.64 27.97
C SER A 169 4.92 -29.43 27.16
N THR A 170 5.07 -29.39 25.83
CA THR A 170 3.95 -29.28 24.88
C THR A 170 2.97 -30.45 24.97
N GLU A 171 3.40 -31.58 25.49
CA GLU A 171 2.58 -32.79 25.69
C GLU A 171 1.52 -32.61 26.76
N VAL A 172 1.77 -31.69 27.70
CA VAL A 172 0.91 -31.45 28.87
C VAL A 172 -0.05 -30.28 28.61
N LEU A 173 0.18 -29.46 27.58
CA LEU A 173 -0.59 -28.25 27.26
C LEU A 173 -2.10 -28.49 27.19
N THR A 174 -2.54 -29.61 26.64
CA THR A 174 -3.97 -29.96 26.55
C THR A 174 -4.61 -30.12 27.93
N SER A 175 -3.87 -30.70 28.89
CA SER A 175 -4.32 -30.80 30.28
C SER A 175 -4.28 -29.45 30.99
N VAL A 176 -3.22 -28.66 30.79
CA VAL A 176 -3.10 -27.29 31.32
C VAL A 176 -4.31 -26.45 30.91
N PHE A 177 -4.68 -26.52 29.63
CA PHE A 177 -5.81 -25.75 29.11
C PHE A 177 -7.16 -26.22 29.65
N SER A 178 -7.33 -27.54 29.80
CA SER A 178 -8.56 -28.13 30.34
C SER A 178 -8.75 -27.81 31.83
N ASP A 179 -7.66 -27.79 32.59
CA ASP A 179 -7.68 -27.53 34.03
C ASP A 179 -7.81 -26.03 34.35
N LEU A 180 -7.20 -25.15 33.54
CA LEU A 180 -7.33 -23.70 33.67
C LEU A 180 -8.68 -23.18 33.18
N PHE A 181 -9.25 -23.81 32.15
CA PHE A 181 -10.51 -23.37 31.54
C PHE A 181 -11.52 -24.51 31.38
N PRO A 182 -12.01 -25.10 32.49
CA PRO A 182 -12.90 -26.27 32.45
C PRO A 182 -14.24 -26.01 31.74
N ASN A 183 -14.63 -24.74 31.58
CA ASN A 183 -15.88 -24.35 30.91
C ASN A 183 -15.74 -24.09 29.40
N MET A 184 -14.54 -24.17 28.81
CA MET A 184 -14.31 -23.92 27.38
C MET A 184 -14.65 -25.13 26.50
N ASN A 185 -14.88 -26.31 27.09
CA ASN A 185 -15.25 -27.55 26.40
C ASN A 185 -16.76 -27.85 26.49
N LYS A 186 -17.61 -26.83 26.30
CA LYS A 186 -19.07 -26.99 26.12
C LYS A 186 -19.51 -26.64 24.72
#